data_AF-A0A1F8UIR1-F1
#
_entry.id   AF-A0A1F8UIR1-F1
#
_cell.length_a   1.000
_cell.length_b   1.000
_cell.length_c   1.000
_cell.angle_alpha   90.00
_cell.angle_beta   90.00
_cell.angle_gamma   90.00
#
_symmetry.space_group_name_H-M   'P 1'
#
loop_
_entity.id
_entity.type
_entity.pdbx_description
1 polymer ?
#
loop_
_entity_poly.entity_id
_entity_poly.type
_entity_poly.pdbx_seq_one_letter_code
_entity_poly.pdbx_strand_id
1 'polypeptide(L)'
;MEGRLLCVTRLVILAVLATLAIPIFTNKVDVAKQTANNANIQTLQKQAQAYLLSHDSVADTADIIDAMVAEGYIKERPEYPINSVNTYAVQVVSGVATVKLNGPVAPTLVITANTPDTTNAGSITYTFTFNVDVTGFDDTDIVVINGTPEAFGVTSAKVYTLVVTNTGVGQTQSISVADGAAAGTVGGLASMVGSKSILLANTGAGIL
;
A
#
# COMPACT_ATOMS: atom_id res chain seq x y z
N MET A 1 -15.17 -39.73 -49.98
CA MET A 1 -14.53 -38.40 -50.08
C MET A 1 -15.37 -37.30 -49.42
N GLU A 2 -16.71 -37.40 -49.40
CA GLU A 2 -17.62 -36.44 -48.74
C GLU A 2 -17.37 -36.20 -47.24
N GLY A 3 -17.09 -37.23 -46.44
CA GLY A 3 -16.90 -37.06 -44.99
C GLY A 3 -15.67 -36.20 -44.61
N ARG A 4 -14.62 -36.20 -45.44
CA ARG A 4 -13.44 -35.33 -45.22
C ARG A 4 -13.73 -33.88 -45.61
N LEU A 5 -14.58 -33.66 -46.63
CA LEU A 5 -14.96 -32.33 -47.08
C LEU A 5 -15.87 -31.63 -46.05
N LEU A 6 -16.85 -32.34 -45.48
CA LEU A 6 -17.73 -31.84 -44.41
C LEU A 6 -16.96 -31.46 -43.13
N CYS A 7 -15.92 -32.22 -42.77
CA CYS A 7 -15.08 -31.91 -41.62
C CYS A 7 -14.25 -30.64 -41.86
N VAL A 8 -13.61 -30.52 -43.03
CA VAL A 8 -12.83 -29.33 -43.41
C VAL A 8 -13.72 -28.09 -43.47
N THR A 9 -14.92 -28.17 -44.07
CA THR A 9 -15.86 -27.04 -44.13
C THR A 9 -16.32 -26.60 -42.74
N ARG A 10 -16.61 -27.53 -41.83
CA ARG A 10 -16.99 -27.20 -40.44
C ARG A 10 -15.85 -26.54 -39.67
N LEU A 11 -14.62 -27.01 -39.84
CA LEU A 11 -13.45 -26.39 -39.22
C LEU A 11 -13.19 -24.98 -39.76
N VAL A 12 -13.35 -24.76 -41.06
CA VAL A 12 -13.20 -23.43 -41.67
C VAL A 12 -14.26 -22.45 -41.16
N ILE A 13 -15.53 -22.89 -41.04
CA ILE A 13 -16.61 -22.04 -40.49
C ILE A 13 -16.36 -21.71 -39.01
N LEU A 14 -15.94 -22.68 -38.19
CA LEU A 14 -15.61 -22.44 -36.78
C LEU A 14 -14.44 -21.45 -36.63
N ALA A 15 -13.42 -21.55 -37.49
CA ALA A 15 -12.29 -20.62 -37.48
C ALA A 15 -12.74 -19.19 -37.85
N VAL A 16 -13.59 -19.02 -38.87
CA VAL A 16 -14.11 -17.70 -39.29
C VAL A 16 -15.07 -17.11 -38.25
N LEU A 17 -15.92 -17.92 -37.63
CA LEU A 17 -16.79 -17.46 -36.56
C LEU A 17 -15.99 -17.02 -35.34
N ALA A 18 -14.92 -17.75 -34.99
CA ALA A 18 -14.04 -17.37 -33.89
C ALA A 18 -13.36 -16.01 -34.15
N THR A 19 -12.84 -15.77 -35.37
CA THR A 19 -12.16 -14.50 -35.70
C THR A 19 -13.10 -13.29 -35.70
N LEU A 20 -14.39 -13.47 -36.04
CA LEU A 20 -15.39 -12.41 -36.00
C LEU A 20 -15.99 -12.21 -34.59
N ALA A 21 -16.17 -13.28 -33.83
CA ALA A 21 -16.81 -13.23 -32.52
C ALA A 21 -15.90 -12.65 -31.43
N ILE A 22 -14.59 -12.93 -31.47
CA ILE A 22 -13.64 -12.46 -30.45
C ILE A 22 -13.66 -10.91 -30.34
N PRO A 23 -13.49 -10.12 -31.43
CA PRO A 23 -13.54 -8.66 -31.34
C PRO A 23 -14.89 -8.12 -30.83
N ILE A 24 -16.01 -8.71 -31.27
CA ILE A 24 -17.37 -8.28 -30.88
C ILE A 24 -17.60 -8.50 -29.39
N PHE A 25 -17.16 -9.64 -28.86
CA PHE A 25 -17.32 -9.98 -27.45
C PHE A 25 -16.41 -9.10 -26.57
N THR A 26 -15.14 -8.93 -26.94
CA THR A 26 -14.20 -8.05 -26.21
C THR A 26 -14.73 -6.62 -26.12
N ASN A 27 -15.22 -6.04 -27.23
CA ASN A 27 -15.80 -4.70 -27.23
C ASN A 27 -17.00 -4.56 -26.28
N LYS A 28 -17.87 -5.59 -26.20
CA LYS A 28 -19.02 -5.56 -25.28
C LYS A 28 -18.61 -5.65 -23.81
N VAL A 29 -17.59 -6.46 -23.51
CA VAL A 29 -17.02 -6.56 -22.15
C VAL A 29 -16.41 -5.22 -21.73
N ASP A 30 -15.66 -4.56 -22.61
CA ASP A 30 -15.03 -3.28 -22.30
C ASP A 30 -16.06 -2.16 -22.10
N VAL A 31 -17.14 -2.14 -22.89
CA VAL A 31 -18.26 -1.21 -22.69
C VAL A 31 -18.95 -1.45 -21.35
N ALA A 32 -19.14 -2.71 -20.94
CA ALA A 32 -19.72 -3.03 -19.64
C ALA A 32 -18.82 -2.57 -18.49
N LYS A 33 -17.50 -2.82 -18.58
CA LYS A 33 -16.51 -2.33 -17.60
C LYS A 33 -16.50 -0.81 -17.52
N GLN A 34 -16.55 -0.11 -18.66
CA GLN A 34 -16.61 1.35 -18.67
C GLN A 34 -17.92 1.88 -18.08
N THR A 35 -19.04 1.22 -18.34
CA THR A 35 -20.34 1.60 -17.78
C THR A 35 -20.34 1.43 -16.26
N ALA A 36 -19.81 0.32 -15.75
CA ALA A 36 -19.61 0.10 -14.32
C ALA A 36 -18.68 1.15 -13.70
N ASN A 37 -17.55 1.46 -14.37
CA ASN A 37 -16.63 2.49 -13.91
C ASN A 37 -17.31 3.87 -13.80
N ASN A 38 -18.08 4.26 -14.81
CA ASN A 38 -18.82 5.52 -14.81
C ASN A 38 -19.86 5.57 -13.68
N ALA A 39 -20.57 4.46 -13.43
CA ALA A 39 -21.54 4.35 -12.34
C ALA A 39 -20.86 4.43 -10.95
N ASN A 40 -19.71 3.77 -10.79
CA ASN A 40 -18.89 3.84 -9.58
C ASN A 40 -18.43 5.28 -9.31
N ILE A 41 -17.88 5.95 -10.33
CA ILE A 41 -17.44 7.35 -10.22
C ILE A 41 -18.60 8.27 -9.82
N GLN A 42 -19.76 8.15 -10.48
CA GLN A 42 -20.92 8.97 -10.15
C GLN A 42 -21.42 8.74 -8.73
N THR A 43 -21.45 7.48 -8.30
CA THR A 43 -21.87 7.11 -6.93
C THR A 43 -20.90 7.67 -5.91
N LEU A 44 -19.60 7.46 -6.10
CA LEU A 44 -18.55 7.98 -5.21
C LEU A 44 -18.58 9.51 -5.14
N GLN A 45 -18.73 10.21 -6.27
CA GLN A 45 -18.86 11.67 -6.29
C GLN A 45 -20.06 12.15 -5.49
N LYS A 46 -21.22 11.52 -5.67
CA LYS A 46 -22.45 11.87 -4.93
C LYS A 46 -22.28 11.66 -3.43
N GLN A 47 -21.73 10.52 -3.02
CA GLN A 47 -21.53 10.20 -1.60
C GLN A 47 -20.45 11.08 -0.97
N ALA A 48 -19.39 11.40 -1.71
CA ALA A 48 -18.35 12.31 -1.25
C ALA A 48 -18.90 13.73 -1.03
N GLN A 49 -19.75 14.21 -1.93
CA GLN A 49 -20.44 15.50 -1.72
C GLN A 49 -21.35 15.46 -0.49
N ALA A 50 -22.08 14.36 -0.28
CA ALA A 50 -22.90 14.20 0.93
C ALA A 50 -22.04 14.23 2.21
N TYR A 51 -20.89 13.57 2.19
CA TYR A 51 -19.90 13.60 3.28
C TYR A 51 -19.35 15.01 3.51
N LEU A 52 -18.98 15.75 2.46
CA LEU A 52 -18.49 17.11 2.62
C LEU A 52 -19.57 18.08 3.16
N LEU A 53 -20.83 17.88 2.82
CA LEU A 53 -21.94 18.74 3.25
C LEU A 53 -22.36 18.50 4.71
N SER A 54 -22.14 17.31 5.24
CA SER A 54 -22.46 16.96 6.62
C SER A 54 -21.37 17.33 7.62
N HIS A 55 -20.18 17.69 7.13
CA HIS A 55 -19.04 18.09 7.94
C HIS A 55 -18.79 19.59 7.83
N ASP A 56 -18.56 20.25 8.96
CA ASP A 56 -18.33 21.70 9.01
C ASP A 56 -17.11 22.15 8.19
N SER A 57 -16.11 21.27 8.08
CA SER A 57 -14.95 21.43 7.19
C SER A 57 -14.19 20.11 7.08
N VAL A 58 -13.83 19.72 5.86
CA VAL A 58 -12.97 18.56 5.61
C VAL A 58 -11.64 19.07 5.08
N ALA A 59 -10.56 18.73 5.78
CA ALA A 59 -9.22 19.12 5.39
C ALA A 59 -8.83 18.53 4.03
N ASP A 60 -7.95 19.24 3.32
CA ASP A 60 -7.36 18.74 2.08
C ASP A 60 -6.63 17.42 2.36
N THR A 61 -7.02 16.38 1.63
CA THR A 61 -6.49 15.04 1.83
C THR A 61 -6.51 14.25 0.55
N ALA A 62 -5.57 13.31 0.44
CA ALA A 62 -5.36 12.51 -0.76
C ALA A 62 -6.49 11.50 -1.01
N ASP A 63 -7.12 11.00 0.06
CA ASP A 63 -8.19 10.01 0.01
C ASP A 63 -9.07 10.06 1.28
N ILE A 64 -10.40 10.23 1.12
CA ILE A 64 -11.39 10.14 2.21
C ILE A 64 -12.25 8.87 2.14
N ILE A 65 -12.04 7.95 1.19
CA ILE A 65 -12.93 6.79 1.01
C ILE A 65 -13.08 5.98 2.30
N ASP A 66 -12.01 5.77 3.06
CA ASP A 66 -12.10 4.97 4.29
C ASP A 66 -12.92 5.67 5.38
N ALA A 67 -12.87 7.00 5.45
CA ALA A 67 -13.74 7.79 6.33
C ALA A 67 -15.21 7.68 5.87
N MET A 68 -15.47 7.77 4.56
CA MET A 68 -16.80 7.60 3.99
C MET A 68 -17.37 6.19 4.26
N VAL A 69 -16.53 5.14 4.26
CA VAL A 69 -16.91 3.78 4.66
C VAL A 69 -17.22 3.72 6.15
N ALA A 70 -16.32 4.25 6.99
CA ALA A 70 -16.47 4.23 8.44
C ALA A 70 -17.76 4.91 8.92
N GLU A 71 -18.17 5.97 8.24
CA GLU A 71 -19.40 6.71 8.53
C GLU A 71 -20.63 6.25 7.73
N GLY A 72 -20.47 5.23 6.88
CA GLY A 72 -21.58 4.57 6.20
C GLY A 72 -22.16 5.30 4.99
N TYR A 73 -21.48 6.31 4.43
CA TYR A 73 -21.84 6.92 3.14
C TYR A 73 -21.72 5.92 1.99
N ILE A 74 -20.77 5.00 2.13
CA ILE A 74 -20.59 3.82 1.27
C ILE A 74 -20.36 2.59 2.15
N LYS A 75 -20.67 1.40 1.63
CA LYS A 75 -20.52 0.15 2.40
C LYS A 75 -19.08 -0.33 2.44
N GLU A 76 -18.39 -0.16 1.32
CA GLU A 76 -17.02 -0.60 1.10
C GLU A 76 -16.45 0.21 -0.08
N ARG A 77 -15.14 0.14 -0.26
CA ARG A 77 -14.45 0.72 -1.41
C ARG A 77 -14.83 -0.08 -2.67
N PRO A 78 -15.45 0.53 -3.70
CA PRO A 78 -15.78 -0.18 -4.92
C PRO A 78 -14.53 -0.70 -5.63
N GLU A 79 -14.63 -1.87 -6.26
CA GLU A 79 -13.57 -2.39 -7.14
C GLU A 79 -13.53 -1.63 -8.46
N TYR A 80 -12.31 -1.42 -8.98
CA TYR A 80 -12.13 -0.83 -10.30
C TYR A 80 -12.32 -1.91 -11.39
N PRO A 81 -13.37 -1.81 -12.24
CA PRO A 81 -13.76 -2.92 -13.11
C PRO A 81 -12.82 -3.13 -14.31
N ILE A 82 -11.89 -2.20 -14.55
CA ILE A 82 -10.97 -2.27 -15.70
C ILE A 82 -9.72 -3.07 -15.34
N ASN A 83 -9.12 -2.84 -14.16
CA ASN A 83 -8.03 -3.66 -13.63
C ASN A 83 -8.07 -3.72 -12.10
N SER A 84 -7.60 -4.83 -11.53
CA SER A 84 -7.60 -5.05 -10.07
C SER A 84 -6.41 -4.43 -9.35
N VAL A 85 -5.53 -3.72 -10.07
CA VAL A 85 -4.29 -3.15 -9.51
C VAL A 85 -4.53 -1.74 -8.96
N ASN A 86 -5.36 -0.96 -9.64
CA ASN A 86 -5.75 0.37 -9.19
C ASN A 86 -7.00 0.30 -8.33
N THR A 87 -7.10 1.24 -7.40
CA THR A 87 -8.30 1.45 -6.57
C THR A 87 -8.85 2.85 -6.83
N TYR A 88 -10.12 3.09 -6.51
CA TYR A 88 -10.61 4.46 -6.44
C TYR A 88 -10.03 5.17 -5.22
N ALA A 89 -9.85 6.48 -5.31
CA ALA A 89 -9.62 7.38 -4.18
C ALA A 89 -10.50 8.63 -4.34
N VAL A 90 -10.95 9.20 -3.23
CA VAL A 90 -11.69 10.46 -3.24
C VAL A 90 -10.80 11.54 -2.64
N GLN A 91 -10.24 12.39 -3.48
CA GLN A 91 -9.39 13.49 -3.05
C GLN A 91 -10.25 14.71 -2.72
N VAL A 92 -9.94 15.37 -1.61
CA VAL A 92 -10.52 16.68 -1.27
C VAL A 92 -9.43 17.74 -1.45
N VAL A 93 -9.72 18.76 -2.26
CA VAL A 93 -8.86 19.93 -2.42
C VAL A 93 -9.75 21.16 -2.39
N SER A 94 -9.47 22.11 -1.49
CA SER A 94 -10.23 23.35 -1.32
C SER A 94 -11.74 23.09 -1.15
N GLY A 95 -12.10 22.03 -0.40
CA GLY A 95 -13.50 21.65 -0.17
C GLY A 95 -14.21 21.03 -1.38
N VAL A 96 -13.49 20.64 -2.43
CA VAL A 96 -14.06 19.94 -3.60
C VAL A 96 -13.58 18.48 -3.60
N ALA A 97 -14.53 17.55 -3.54
CA ALA A 97 -14.26 16.13 -3.69
C ALA A 97 -14.15 15.73 -5.18
N THR A 98 -13.04 15.10 -5.54
CA THR A 98 -12.78 14.55 -6.87
C THR A 98 -12.42 13.07 -6.76
N VAL A 99 -13.12 12.23 -7.53
CA VAL A 99 -12.78 10.81 -7.66
C VAL A 99 -11.62 10.66 -8.63
N LYS A 100 -10.58 9.98 -8.18
CA LYS A 100 -9.40 9.62 -8.98
C LYS A 100 -9.09 8.14 -8.81
N LEU A 101 -8.15 7.65 -9.62
CA LEU A 101 -7.54 6.35 -9.38
C LEU A 101 -6.30 6.53 -8.52
N ASN A 102 -6.10 5.58 -7.60
CA ASN A 102 -4.88 5.41 -6.84
C ASN A 102 -4.20 4.12 -7.31
N GLY A 103 -2.97 4.26 -7.78
CA GLY A 103 -2.17 3.16 -8.29
C GLY A 103 -1.19 2.62 -7.25
N PRO A 104 -0.56 1.47 -7.54
CA PRO A 104 0.44 0.89 -6.67
C PRO A 104 1.70 1.77 -6.64
N VAL A 105 2.26 1.93 -5.45
CA VAL A 105 3.54 2.61 -5.22
C VAL A 105 4.40 1.67 -4.37
N ALA A 106 5.65 1.45 -4.78
CA ALA A 106 6.58 0.63 -4.01
C ALA A 106 6.84 1.28 -2.64
N PRO A 107 6.64 0.57 -1.51
CA PRO A 107 6.92 1.11 -0.21
C PRO A 107 8.43 1.35 -0.03
N THR A 108 8.80 2.58 0.31
CA THR A 108 10.14 2.91 0.79
C THR A 108 10.14 2.95 2.30
N LEU A 109 11.20 2.44 2.94
CA LEU A 109 11.33 2.41 4.38
C LEU A 109 12.45 3.34 4.85
N VAL A 110 12.12 4.26 5.76
CA VAL A 110 13.09 5.08 6.49
C VAL A 110 13.10 4.65 7.95
N ILE A 111 14.28 4.33 8.48
CA ILE A 111 14.48 3.97 9.89
C ILE A 111 15.23 5.09 10.59
N THR A 112 14.62 5.68 11.62
CA THR A 112 15.25 6.69 12.48
C THR A 112 15.39 6.18 13.91
N ALA A 113 16.24 6.83 14.69
CA ALA A 113 16.43 6.55 16.12
C ALA A 113 16.14 7.81 16.92
N ASN A 114 15.70 7.66 18.16
CA ASN A 114 15.51 8.78 19.09
C ASN A 114 16.83 9.35 19.66
N THR A 115 17.97 8.76 19.30
CA THR A 115 19.32 9.19 19.68
C THR A 115 20.15 9.58 18.46
N PRO A 116 21.28 10.31 18.63
CA PRO A 116 22.28 10.45 17.59
C PRO A 116 22.87 9.10 17.17
N ASP A 117 23.58 9.09 16.03
CA ASP A 117 24.21 7.88 15.48
C ASP A 117 25.41 7.39 16.31
N THR A 118 25.76 8.10 17.37
CA THR A 118 26.67 7.65 18.42
C THR A 118 26.05 8.01 19.77
N THR A 119 25.85 7.01 20.63
CA THR A 119 25.13 7.19 21.92
C THR A 119 25.63 6.19 22.96
N ASN A 120 25.51 6.54 24.24
CA ASN A 120 25.74 5.63 25.37
C ASN A 120 24.43 5.26 26.11
N ALA A 121 23.27 5.53 25.48
CA ALA A 121 21.97 5.16 26.04
C ALA A 121 21.88 3.65 26.27
N GLY A 122 21.17 3.23 27.33
CA GLY A 122 20.91 1.81 27.60
C GLY A 122 19.88 1.17 26.65
N SER A 123 19.01 1.99 26.07
CA SER A 123 17.98 1.58 25.11
C SER A 123 17.79 2.65 24.04
N ILE A 124 17.40 2.24 22.84
CA ILE A 124 17.11 3.12 21.70
C ILE A 124 15.71 2.78 21.19
N THR A 125 14.93 3.81 20.87
CA THR A 125 13.65 3.66 20.19
C THR A 125 13.85 3.95 18.70
N TYR A 126 13.56 2.97 17.88
CA TYR A 126 13.56 3.07 16.42
C TYR A 126 12.17 3.39 15.90
N THR A 127 12.09 4.27 14.90
CA THR A 127 10.85 4.57 14.18
C THR A 127 11.02 4.14 12.72
N PHE A 128 10.12 3.29 12.26
CA PHE A 128 10.04 2.78 10.89
C PHE A 128 8.93 3.55 10.18
N THR A 129 9.29 4.29 9.13
CA THR A 129 8.35 5.13 8.38
C THR A 129 8.30 4.68 6.93
N PHE A 130 7.13 4.24 6.50
CA PHE A 130 6.81 3.97 5.10
C PHE A 130 6.21 5.19 4.40
N ASN A 131 6.50 5.35 3.11
CA ASN A 131 5.90 6.43 2.29
C ASN A 131 4.43 6.17 1.93
N VAL A 132 3.96 4.92 1.99
CA VAL A 132 2.57 4.47 1.73
C VAL A 132 2.08 3.59 2.86
N ASP A 133 0.77 3.39 2.95
CA ASP A 133 0.20 2.43 3.90
C ASP A 133 0.59 1.01 3.46
N VAL A 134 1.13 0.24 4.41
CA VAL A 134 1.56 -1.13 4.19
C VAL A 134 0.77 -2.12 5.04
N THR A 135 0.78 -3.37 4.61
CA THR A 135 0.24 -4.52 5.33
C THR A 135 1.34 -5.59 5.49
N GLY A 136 1.24 -6.40 6.53
CA GLY A 136 2.11 -7.56 6.74
C GLY A 136 3.45 -7.26 7.42
N PHE A 137 3.69 -6.02 7.88
CA PHE A 137 4.90 -5.67 8.63
C PHE A 137 4.72 -5.90 10.13
N ASP A 138 5.59 -6.70 10.73
CA ASP A 138 5.64 -6.96 12.17
C ASP A 138 7.08 -7.04 12.73
N ASP A 139 7.23 -7.40 14.00
CA ASP A 139 8.53 -7.46 14.67
C ASP A 139 9.43 -8.59 14.17
N THR A 140 8.86 -9.64 13.56
CA THR A 140 9.61 -10.77 13.01
C THR A 140 10.37 -10.40 11.72
N ASP A 141 9.97 -9.31 11.07
CA ASP A 141 10.66 -8.75 9.89
C ASP A 141 11.92 -7.96 10.25
N ILE A 142 12.16 -7.70 11.54
CA ILE A 142 13.23 -6.82 12.02
C ILE A 142 14.37 -7.65 12.59
N VAL A 143 15.53 -7.57 11.95
CA VAL A 143 16.77 -8.16 12.45
C VAL A 143 17.54 -7.13 13.27
N VAL A 144 17.85 -7.49 14.51
CA VAL A 144 18.62 -6.67 15.46
C VAL A 144 19.94 -7.35 15.81
N ILE A 145 21.05 -6.61 15.70
CA ILE A 145 22.39 -7.06 16.08
C ILE A 145 22.92 -6.14 17.18
N ASN A 146 23.53 -6.71 18.23
CA ASN A 146 24.01 -5.99 19.41
C ASN A 146 22.90 -5.22 20.16
N GLY A 147 21.71 -5.82 20.21
CA GLY A 147 20.57 -5.34 20.98
C GLY A 147 19.52 -6.43 21.17
N THR A 148 18.64 -6.25 22.14
CA THR A 148 17.48 -7.12 22.37
C THR A 148 16.20 -6.32 22.07
N PRO A 149 15.36 -6.74 21.11
CA PRO A 149 14.05 -6.15 20.88
C PRO A 149 13.16 -6.31 22.12
N GLU A 150 12.40 -5.28 22.47
CA GLU A 150 11.48 -5.31 23.62
C GLU A 150 10.03 -5.02 23.23
N ALA A 151 9.73 -3.76 22.90
CA ALA A 151 8.37 -3.31 22.65
C ALA A 151 8.20 -2.88 21.20
N PHE A 152 7.42 -3.65 20.43
CA PHE A 152 6.96 -3.26 19.10
C PHE A 152 5.61 -2.53 19.20
N GLY A 153 5.47 -1.43 18.47
CA GLY A 153 4.26 -0.61 18.47
C GLY A 153 3.84 -0.21 17.06
N VAL A 154 2.54 -0.21 16.82
CA VAL A 154 1.93 0.25 15.57
C VAL A 154 1.27 1.60 15.83
N THR A 155 1.79 2.66 15.22
CA THR A 155 1.19 4.01 15.29
C THR A 155 0.17 4.20 14.17
N SER A 156 0.49 3.70 12.98
CA SER A 156 -0.39 3.67 11.81
C SER A 156 0.10 2.63 10.81
N ALA A 157 -0.63 2.42 9.70
CA ALA A 157 -0.18 1.58 8.59
C ALA A 157 1.08 2.13 7.87
N LYS A 158 1.58 3.32 8.26
CA LYS A 158 2.83 3.92 7.77
C LYS A 158 3.94 3.95 8.82
N VAL A 159 3.61 3.97 10.11
CA VAL A 159 4.55 4.30 11.17
C VAL A 159 4.52 3.25 12.27
N TYR A 160 5.68 2.66 12.50
CA TYR A 160 5.89 1.62 13.51
C TYR A 160 7.07 2.00 14.40
N THR A 161 7.11 1.44 15.61
CA THR A 161 8.18 1.69 16.58
C THR A 161 8.70 0.38 17.16
N LEU A 162 9.99 0.35 17.46
CA LEU A 162 10.62 -0.75 18.19
C LEU A 162 11.56 -0.18 19.25
N VAL A 163 11.37 -0.57 20.50
CA VAL A 163 12.36 -0.33 21.57
C VAL A 163 13.37 -1.47 21.57
N VAL A 164 14.65 -1.12 21.56
CA VAL A 164 15.77 -2.07 21.59
C VAL A 164 16.67 -1.73 22.77
N THR A 165 16.90 -2.69 23.65
CA THR A 165 17.88 -2.58 24.73
C THR A 165 19.27 -2.96 24.22
N ASN A 166 20.24 -2.08 24.43
CA ASN A 166 21.58 -2.20 23.88
C ASN A 166 22.38 -3.30 24.61
N THR A 167 23.12 -4.12 23.85
CA THR A 167 24.00 -5.14 24.43
C THR A 167 25.45 -4.82 24.09
N GLY A 168 26.25 -4.55 25.12
CA GLY A 168 27.66 -4.20 24.97
C GLY A 168 27.91 -2.71 24.73
N VAL A 169 29.17 -2.31 24.91
CA VAL A 169 29.66 -0.94 24.65
C VAL A 169 30.84 -1.02 23.70
N GLY A 170 31.06 0.04 22.92
CA GLY A 170 32.09 0.08 21.87
C GLY A 170 31.73 -0.70 20.61
N GLN A 171 30.51 -1.21 20.50
CA GLN A 171 30.02 -1.99 19.37
C GLN A 171 29.03 -1.17 18.52
N THR A 172 28.84 -1.56 17.26
CA THR A 172 27.78 -0.99 16.41
C THR A 172 26.51 -1.83 16.53
N GLN A 173 25.43 -1.22 17.00
CA GLN A 173 24.10 -1.81 16.89
C GLN A 173 23.58 -1.61 15.47
N SER A 174 22.99 -2.66 14.90
CA SER A 174 22.42 -2.66 13.55
C SER A 174 20.98 -3.13 13.58
N ILE A 175 20.10 -2.36 12.94
CA ILE A 175 18.71 -2.69 12.67
C ILE A 175 18.58 -2.84 11.17
N SER A 176 18.02 -3.95 10.71
CA SER A 176 17.78 -4.18 9.28
C SER A 176 16.43 -4.84 9.04
N VAL A 177 15.79 -4.44 7.95
CA VAL A 177 14.53 -4.99 7.44
C VAL A 177 14.78 -5.35 5.99
N ALA A 178 14.51 -6.60 5.61
CA ALA A 178 14.74 -7.12 4.26
C ALA A 178 13.75 -6.53 3.24
N ASP A 179 14.04 -6.71 1.95
CA ASP A 179 13.05 -6.46 0.90
C ASP A 179 11.85 -7.40 1.06
N GLY A 180 10.65 -6.89 0.73
CA GLY A 180 9.41 -7.68 0.81
C GLY A 180 8.88 -7.95 2.21
N ALA A 181 9.49 -7.40 3.26
CA ALA A 181 8.96 -7.44 4.63
C ALA A 181 7.54 -6.83 4.76
N ALA A 182 7.21 -5.85 3.92
CA ALA A 182 5.88 -5.26 3.89
C ALA A 182 5.35 -5.18 2.46
N ALA A 183 4.03 -5.19 2.30
CA ALA A 183 3.37 -5.00 1.02
C ALA A 183 2.56 -3.70 1.03
N GLY A 184 2.67 -2.88 -0.02
CA GLY A 184 1.83 -1.71 -0.20
C GLY A 184 0.36 -2.12 -0.33
N THR A 185 -0.53 -1.40 0.36
CA THR A 185 -1.97 -1.72 0.41
C THR A 185 -2.62 -1.70 -0.98
N VAL A 186 -2.10 -0.88 -1.90
CA VAL A 186 -2.55 -0.84 -3.30
C VAL A 186 -1.61 -1.65 -4.18
N GLY A 187 -2.16 -2.68 -4.83
CA GLY A 187 -1.46 -3.54 -5.78
C GLY A 187 -0.34 -4.42 -5.21
N GLY A 188 -0.11 -4.40 -3.89
CA GLY A 188 0.72 -5.40 -3.20
C GLY A 188 2.21 -5.35 -3.55
N LEU A 189 2.74 -4.19 -3.96
CA LEU A 189 4.17 -4.07 -4.24
C LEU A 189 4.99 -4.27 -2.96
N ALA A 190 6.04 -5.07 -3.06
CA ALA A 190 6.98 -5.36 -1.99
C ALA A 190 7.75 -4.10 -1.55
N SER A 191 8.00 -3.98 -0.25
CA SER A 191 8.81 -2.91 0.33
C SER A 191 10.28 -3.05 -0.05
N MET A 192 10.96 -1.91 -0.14
CA MET A 192 12.42 -1.86 -0.27
C MET A 192 13.09 -2.13 1.08
N VAL A 193 14.31 -2.68 1.03
CA VAL A 193 15.18 -2.88 2.19
C VAL A 193 15.42 -1.57 2.96
N GLY A 194 15.52 -1.66 4.29
CA GLY A 194 15.87 -0.55 5.17
C GLY A 194 16.89 -0.97 6.22
N SER A 195 17.79 -0.06 6.61
CA SER A 195 18.73 -0.33 7.71
C SER A 195 19.09 0.95 8.47
N LYS A 196 19.49 0.78 9.73
CA LYS A 196 20.04 1.84 10.59
C LYS A 196 21.13 1.25 11.48
N SER A 197 22.25 1.95 11.56
CA SER A 197 23.35 1.60 12.46
C SER A 197 23.59 2.72 13.47
N ILE A 198 23.87 2.35 14.72
CA ILE A 198 24.22 3.26 15.81
C ILE A 198 25.47 2.76 16.50
N LEU A 199 26.47 3.63 16.70
CA LEU A 199 27.64 3.31 17.51
C LEU A 199 27.30 3.45 19.00
N LEU A 200 27.46 2.37 19.76
CA LEU A 200 27.29 2.35 21.20
C LEU A 200 28.57 2.85 21.85
N ALA A 201 28.62 4.13 22.21
CA ALA A 201 29.77 4.75 22.82
C ALA A 201 30.06 4.17 24.21
N ASN A 202 31.35 4.09 24.54
CA ASN A 202 31.75 3.80 25.92
C ASN A 202 31.36 5.00 26.80
N THR A 203 30.80 4.75 27.98
CA THR A 203 30.70 5.78 29.02
C THR A 203 32.13 6.16 29.40
N GLY A 204 32.61 7.29 28.88
CA GLY A 204 33.86 7.89 29.34
C GLY A 204 33.71 8.41 30.77
N ALA A 205 33.56 7.52 31.75
CA ALA A 205 33.85 7.79 33.15
C ALA A 205 35.34 7.45 33.35
N GLY A 206 36.24 8.31 32.88
CA GLY A 206 37.68 8.07 33.02
C GLY A 206 38.63 8.94 32.20
N ILE A 207 38.22 10.14 31.78
CA ILE A 207 39.15 11.13 31.20
C ILE A 207 38.84 12.52 31.75
N LEU A 208 39.13 12.70 33.04
CA LEU A 208 39.65 13.93 33.64
C LEU A 208 40.68 13.54 34.70
#